data_AF-A0A174T9Q5-F1
#
_entry.id   AF-A0A174T9Q5-F1
#
_cell.length_a   1.000
_cell.length_b   1.000
_cell.length_c   1.000
_cell.angle_alpha   90.00
_cell.angle_beta   90.00
_cell.angle_gamma   90.00
#
_symmetry.space_group_name_H-M   'P 1'
#
loop_
_entity.id
_entity.type
_entity.pdbx_description
1 polymer ?
#
loop_
_entity_poly.entity_id
_entity_poly.type
_entity_poly.pdbx_seq_one_letter_code
_entity_poly.pdbx_strand_id
1 'polypeptide(L)'
;MESFDKDLQSIQQARNLARRGKIAANKIADFNEEQIDKIVKNMVKVAKEHEVCLAEMAVEETGFGKVSDKAIKNNLASTVLYDSIKGMKTIGVIKEDKENKLIDIAEPMGLVMGIVPSTNPTSTAIFKSIIAIKSRNAIVFSPHPSAVKCTSTAAKLMHDAAVAAGAPEDIITCVELTSLGATNELMKSKEVSLIIATGGPGMVKAAYSSGKPALGVGAGNSPAYIEKTADIEKAIRNIIASKTFDNGTICASEQSIICEYCNEAKVVEELKKQGGYFMSEEETNKVCNLLFKKGNAMNAAFVGRAADVIAKAAGFYVPEGTKVLIGRQGGVGPKYPLSYEKLTTVLGFYVVNDWIEACELSIELLQNGIGHTMSIHTEDVEIVKKFAKKPASRILVNTGGSFGGTGASTGLMPSFTLGCGTWGGSSVSENVTPMHLINIKRVAYGLIDCDKIGKERGCCDETCNTQSFENNNLNKGLSFVSSEMNLSPAEIQRRSTGAEATNNTIREKVSNLDNEEVMDLVNKIIATMKK
;
A
#
# COMPACT_ATOMS: atom_id res chain seq x y z
N MET A 1 -35.59 -17.07 -18.75
CA MET A 1 -34.16 -16.81 -18.53
C MET A 1 -33.86 -17.24 -17.10
N GLU A 2 -33.16 -18.35 -16.92
CA GLU A 2 -32.82 -18.85 -15.59
C GLU A 2 -31.98 -17.79 -14.86
N SER A 3 -32.45 -17.37 -13.69
CA SER A 3 -31.75 -16.43 -12.83
C SER A 3 -30.57 -17.14 -12.20
N PHE A 4 -29.37 -17.00 -12.78
CA PHE A 4 -28.13 -17.48 -12.17
C PHE A 4 -27.95 -16.94 -10.74
N ASP A 5 -27.28 -17.70 -9.88
CA ASP A 5 -26.96 -17.27 -8.52
C ASP A 5 -26.09 -16.01 -8.51
N LYS A 6 -26.27 -15.16 -7.50
CA LYS A 6 -25.64 -13.84 -7.41
C LYS A 6 -24.11 -13.91 -7.42
N ASP A 7 -23.52 -14.95 -6.82
CA ASP A 7 -22.08 -15.20 -6.84
C ASP A 7 -21.60 -15.54 -8.25
N LEU A 8 -22.28 -16.43 -8.97
CA LEU A 8 -21.98 -16.77 -10.37
C LEU A 8 -22.10 -15.55 -11.28
N GLN A 9 -23.15 -14.75 -11.10
CA GLN A 9 -23.33 -13.48 -11.82
C GLN A 9 -22.17 -12.51 -11.54
N SER A 10 -21.75 -12.38 -10.29
CA SER A 10 -20.64 -11.50 -9.90
C SER A 10 -19.30 -11.92 -10.49
N ILE A 11 -19.01 -13.23 -10.51
CA ILE A 11 -17.80 -13.80 -11.12
C ILE A 11 -17.84 -13.56 -12.64
N GLN A 12 -18.99 -13.76 -13.28
CA GLN A 12 -19.13 -13.51 -14.70
C GLN A 12 -18.99 -12.02 -15.04
N GLN A 13 -19.52 -11.12 -14.20
CA GLN A 13 -19.32 -9.69 -14.34
C GLN A 13 -17.82 -9.35 -14.27
N ALA A 14 -17.10 -9.85 -13.25
CA ALA A 14 -15.66 -9.67 -13.11
C ALA A 14 -14.88 -10.10 -14.38
N ARG A 15 -15.17 -11.30 -14.91
CA ARG A 15 -14.55 -11.80 -16.16
C ARG A 15 -14.80 -10.88 -17.35
N ASN A 16 -16.04 -10.42 -17.50
CA ASN A 16 -16.43 -9.55 -18.60
C ASN A 16 -15.72 -8.19 -18.52
N LEU A 17 -15.67 -7.60 -17.33
CA LEU A 17 -14.97 -6.33 -17.08
C LEU A 17 -13.46 -6.47 -17.34
N ALA A 18 -12.84 -7.56 -16.88
CA ALA A 18 -11.41 -7.79 -17.11
C ALA A 18 -11.07 -7.91 -18.61
N ARG A 19 -11.88 -8.64 -19.38
CA ARG A 19 -11.69 -8.79 -20.84
C ARG A 19 -11.85 -7.47 -21.58
N ARG A 20 -12.90 -6.70 -21.29
CA ARG A 20 -13.12 -5.39 -21.93
C ARG A 20 -12.07 -4.37 -21.52
N GLY A 21 -11.72 -4.32 -20.24
CA GLY A 21 -10.65 -3.46 -19.72
C GLY A 21 -9.29 -3.76 -20.36
N LYS A 22 -8.98 -5.03 -20.66
CA LYS A 22 -7.74 -5.38 -21.39
C LYS A 22 -7.74 -4.85 -22.83
N ILE A 23 -8.89 -4.89 -23.51
CA ILE A 23 -9.03 -4.30 -24.85
C ILE A 23 -8.82 -2.79 -24.79
N ALA A 24 -9.42 -2.11 -23.80
CA ALA A 24 -9.22 -0.67 -23.58
C ALA A 24 -7.75 -0.34 -23.25
N ALA A 25 -7.11 -1.13 -22.38
CA ALA A 25 -5.70 -0.98 -22.02
C ALA A 25 -4.77 -1.06 -23.24
N ASN A 26 -5.03 -2.00 -24.16
CA ASN A 26 -4.25 -2.13 -25.38
C ASN A 26 -4.43 -0.93 -26.31
N LYS A 27 -5.63 -0.33 -26.36
CA LYS A 27 -5.91 0.86 -27.19
C LYS A 27 -5.24 2.13 -26.65
N ILE A 28 -5.29 2.37 -25.34
CA ILE A 28 -4.71 3.59 -24.73
C ILE A 28 -3.17 3.55 -24.70
N ALA A 29 -2.55 2.38 -24.83
CA ALA A 29 -1.09 2.23 -24.77
C ALA A 29 -0.35 3.06 -25.83
N ASP A 30 -0.98 3.27 -27.00
CA ASP A 30 -0.43 4.04 -28.12
C ASP A 30 -0.75 5.54 -28.07
N PHE A 31 -1.45 6.01 -27.02
CA PHE A 31 -1.79 7.43 -26.90
C PHE A 31 -0.56 8.27 -26.55
N ASN A 32 -0.48 9.47 -27.13
CA ASN A 32 0.59 10.42 -26.86
C ASN A 32 0.30 11.28 -25.62
N GLU A 33 1.28 12.11 -25.22
CA GLU A 33 1.17 12.97 -24.02
C GLU A 33 0.00 13.95 -24.10
N GLU A 34 -0.23 14.57 -25.26
CA GLU A 34 -1.31 15.55 -25.43
C GLU A 34 -2.69 14.90 -25.24
N GLN A 35 -2.89 13.71 -25.81
CA GLN A 35 -4.13 12.95 -25.64
C GLN A 35 -4.36 12.57 -24.17
N ILE A 36 -3.34 12.03 -23.49
CA ILE A 36 -3.44 11.66 -22.08
C ILE A 36 -3.69 12.89 -21.19
N ASP A 37 -2.98 13.99 -21.43
CA ASP A 37 -3.16 15.22 -20.66
C ASP A 37 -4.55 15.82 -20.87
N LYS A 38 -5.09 15.78 -22.09
CA LYS A 38 -6.48 16.19 -22.37
C LYS A 38 -7.47 15.36 -21.57
N ILE A 39 -7.28 14.04 -21.54
CA ILE A 39 -8.15 13.11 -20.79
C ILE A 39 -8.08 13.40 -19.29
N VAL A 40 -6.87 13.45 -18.72
CA VAL A 40 -6.68 13.69 -17.28
C VAL A 40 -7.22 15.07 -16.87
N LYS A 41 -7.00 16.12 -17.67
CA LYS A 41 -7.57 17.46 -17.40
C LYS A 41 -9.09 17.43 -17.30
N ASN A 42 -9.77 16.70 -18.19
CA ASN A 42 -11.22 16.60 -18.14
C ASN A 42 -11.71 15.78 -16.93
N MET A 43 -11.02 14.69 -16.59
CA MET A 43 -11.32 13.91 -15.39
C MET A 43 -11.20 14.76 -14.11
N VAL A 44 -10.14 15.56 -14.00
CA VAL A 44 -9.92 16.46 -12.84
C VAL A 44 -11.01 17.52 -12.75
N LYS A 45 -11.39 18.12 -13.88
CA LYS A 45 -12.50 19.07 -13.95
C LYS A 45 -13.80 18.45 -13.42
N VAL A 46 -14.19 17.28 -13.93
CA VAL A 46 -15.44 16.60 -13.52
C VAL A 46 -15.37 16.15 -12.06
N ALA A 47 -14.22 15.67 -11.59
CA ALA A 47 -14.03 15.31 -10.18
C ALA A 47 -14.28 16.51 -9.25
N LYS A 48 -13.78 17.70 -9.63
CA LYS A 48 -13.98 18.95 -8.88
C LYS A 48 -15.45 19.40 -8.91
N GLU A 49 -16.11 19.32 -10.06
CA GLU A 49 -17.53 19.67 -10.21
C GLU A 49 -18.47 18.80 -9.35
N HIS A 50 -18.03 17.59 -8.97
CA HIS A 50 -18.82 16.61 -8.23
C HIS A 50 -18.25 16.25 -6.86
N GLU A 51 -17.25 16.99 -6.36
CA GLU A 51 -16.53 16.64 -5.12
C GLU A 51 -17.45 16.60 -3.89
N VAL A 52 -18.46 17.48 -3.83
CA VAL A 52 -19.44 17.57 -2.74
C VAL A 52 -20.49 16.47 -2.85
N CYS A 53 -21.08 16.28 -4.03
CA CYS A 53 -22.09 15.23 -4.26
C CYS A 53 -21.54 13.83 -3.96
N LEU A 54 -20.32 13.53 -4.43
CA LEU A 54 -19.65 12.26 -4.11
C LEU A 54 -19.36 12.12 -2.61
N ALA A 55 -19.05 13.22 -1.93
CA ALA A 55 -18.84 13.21 -0.49
C ALA A 55 -20.14 12.90 0.29
N GLU A 56 -21.26 13.49 -0.12
CA GLU A 56 -22.59 13.22 0.44
C GLU A 56 -22.96 11.74 0.27
N MET A 57 -22.83 11.21 -0.94
CA MET A 57 -23.09 9.80 -1.23
C MET A 57 -22.24 8.86 -0.38
N ALA A 58 -20.95 9.18 -0.20
CA ALA A 58 -20.06 8.37 0.61
C ALA A 58 -20.43 8.41 2.10
N VAL A 59 -20.81 9.56 2.65
CA VAL A 59 -21.30 9.66 4.04
C VAL A 59 -22.62 8.92 4.21
N GLU A 60 -23.56 9.08 3.27
CA GLU A 60 -24.87 8.43 3.32
C GLU A 60 -24.74 6.89 3.27
N GLU A 61 -23.96 6.36 2.33
CA GLU A 61 -23.84 4.92 2.14
C GLU A 61 -23.03 4.24 3.25
N THR A 62 -21.91 4.84 3.67
CA THR A 62 -21.00 4.23 4.64
C THR A 62 -21.35 4.57 6.08
N GLY A 63 -22.02 5.70 6.30
CA GLY A 63 -22.19 6.33 7.59
C GLY A 63 -20.90 6.94 8.16
N PHE A 64 -19.77 6.93 7.45
CA PHE A 64 -18.47 7.35 8.02
C PHE A 64 -18.16 8.81 7.73
N GLY A 65 -17.64 9.51 8.72
CA GLY A 65 -16.96 10.79 8.51
C GLY A 65 -17.89 11.99 8.31
N LYS A 66 -17.44 13.00 7.56
CA LYS A 66 -18.12 14.29 7.34
C LYS A 66 -18.10 14.67 5.87
N VAL A 67 -19.19 15.25 5.38
CA VAL A 67 -19.33 15.67 3.97
C VAL A 67 -18.25 16.69 3.59
N SER A 68 -18.02 17.71 4.42
CA SER A 68 -16.97 18.72 4.19
C SER A 68 -15.59 18.10 4.00
N ASP A 69 -15.23 17.15 4.86
CA ASP A 69 -13.90 16.57 4.90
C ASP A 69 -13.71 15.57 3.76
N LYS A 70 -14.77 14.82 3.39
CA LYS A 70 -14.76 13.98 2.19
C LYS A 70 -14.68 14.80 0.91
N ALA A 71 -15.30 15.99 0.84
CA ALA A 71 -15.15 16.88 -0.30
C ALA A 71 -13.69 17.34 -0.44
N ILE A 72 -13.04 17.70 0.67
CA ILE A 72 -11.59 18.00 0.69
C ILE A 72 -10.79 16.77 0.23
N LYS A 73 -11.11 15.55 0.67
CA LYS A 73 -10.44 14.33 0.20
C LYS A 73 -10.60 14.11 -1.31
N ASN A 74 -11.78 14.36 -1.85
CA ASN A 74 -12.03 14.28 -3.29
C ASN A 74 -11.23 15.35 -4.05
N ASN A 75 -11.10 16.55 -3.50
CA ASN A 75 -10.26 17.62 -4.04
C ASN A 75 -8.76 17.25 -4.04
N LEU A 76 -8.26 16.71 -2.92
CA LEU A 76 -6.89 16.21 -2.78
C LEU A 76 -6.58 15.10 -3.80
N ALA A 77 -7.53 14.18 -4.00
CA ALA A 77 -7.40 13.09 -4.96
C ALA A 77 -7.47 13.52 -6.43
N SER A 78 -7.94 14.74 -6.71
CA SER A 78 -8.12 15.25 -8.07
C SER A 78 -7.19 16.43 -8.35
N THR A 79 -7.55 17.62 -7.88
CA THR A 79 -6.87 18.88 -8.21
C THR A 79 -5.43 18.90 -7.68
N VAL A 80 -5.24 18.63 -6.38
CA VAL A 80 -3.90 18.67 -5.76
C VAL A 80 -2.99 17.57 -6.32
N LEU A 81 -3.53 16.38 -6.52
CA LEU A 81 -2.83 15.30 -7.24
C LEU A 81 -2.40 15.75 -8.64
N TYR A 82 -3.32 16.30 -9.42
CA TYR A 82 -3.06 16.73 -10.80
C TYR A 82 -1.93 17.74 -10.87
N ASP A 83 -1.94 18.74 -9.98
CA ASP A 83 -0.87 19.73 -9.93
C ASP A 83 0.51 19.13 -9.68
N SER A 84 0.58 18.04 -8.93
CA SER A 84 1.81 17.32 -8.63
C SER A 84 2.25 16.35 -9.75
N ILE A 85 1.33 15.86 -10.59
CA ILE A 85 1.65 14.85 -11.61
C ILE A 85 1.61 15.35 -13.05
N LYS A 86 1.06 16.55 -13.33
CA LYS A 86 0.84 17.04 -14.71
C LYS A 86 2.12 17.05 -15.54
N GLY A 87 3.26 17.42 -14.94
CA GLY A 87 4.57 17.44 -15.58
C GLY A 87 5.35 16.11 -15.56
N MET A 88 4.80 15.03 -14.99
CA MET A 88 5.48 13.73 -14.95
C MET A 88 5.54 13.10 -16.34
N LYS A 89 6.74 12.69 -16.75
CA LYS A 89 6.97 11.95 -17.99
C LYS A 89 6.67 10.47 -17.78
N THR A 90 5.64 9.98 -18.42
CA THR A 90 5.13 8.60 -18.32
C THR A 90 4.98 7.92 -19.68
N ILE A 91 5.41 8.59 -20.75
CA ILE A 91 5.21 8.19 -22.14
C ILE A 91 6.52 8.33 -22.91
N GLY A 92 6.87 7.32 -23.70
CA GLY A 92 8.09 7.34 -24.50
C GLY A 92 9.36 7.43 -23.65
N VAL A 93 10.32 8.23 -24.10
CA VAL A 93 11.61 8.40 -23.41
C VAL A 93 11.43 9.28 -22.17
N ILE A 94 11.68 8.71 -21.00
CA ILE A 94 11.52 9.40 -19.71
C ILE A 94 12.86 9.87 -19.12
N LYS A 95 13.97 9.23 -19.51
CA LYS A 95 15.32 9.62 -19.11
C LYS A 95 16.33 9.19 -20.17
N GLU A 96 17.29 10.06 -20.46
CA GLU A 96 18.46 9.76 -21.27
C GLU A 96 19.73 10.05 -20.47
N ASP A 97 20.61 9.06 -20.39
CA ASP A 97 21.95 9.18 -19.85
C ASP A 97 22.95 9.05 -21.00
N LYS A 98 23.43 10.20 -21.48
CA LYS A 98 24.34 10.28 -22.64
C LYS A 98 25.73 9.73 -22.33
N GLU A 99 26.15 9.83 -21.07
CA GLU A 99 27.47 9.37 -20.63
C GLU A 99 27.53 7.84 -20.62
N ASN A 100 26.54 7.21 -20.00
CA ASN A 100 26.44 5.74 -19.96
C ASN A 100 25.77 5.14 -21.22
N LYS A 101 25.34 5.99 -22.16
CA LYS A 101 24.56 5.61 -23.35
C LYS A 101 23.37 4.72 -22.97
N LEU A 102 22.51 5.22 -22.07
CA LEU A 102 21.29 4.55 -21.62
C LEU A 102 20.06 5.41 -21.92
N ILE A 103 18.98 4.76 -22.34
CA ILE A 103 17.68 5.40 -22.56
C ILE A 103 16.63 4.59 -21.80
N ASP A 104 15.92 5.25 -20.88
CA ASP A 104 14.77 4.68 -20.18
C ASP A 104 13.47 5.07 -20.90
N ILE A 105 12.69 4.07 -21.29
CA ILE A 105 11.43 4.21 -22.01
C ILE A 105 10.28 3.69 -21.12
N ALA A 106 9.24 4.49 -20.94
CA ALA A 106 8.06 4.12 -20.18
C ALA A 106 7.09 3.27 -21.01
N GLU A 107 6.68 2.14 -20.43
CA GLU A 107 5.65 1.24 -20.99
C GLU A 107 4.53 1.06 -19.95
N PRO A 108 3.25 1.15 -20.33
CA PRO A 108 2.16 0.89 -19.38
C PRO A 108 2.18 -0.55 -18.87
N MET A 109 1.61 -0.77 -17.68
CA MET A 109 1.43 -2.11 -17.11
C MET A 109 0.33 -2.90 -17.85
N GLY A 110 -0.72 -2.21 -18.31
CA GLY A 110 -1.90 -2.81 -18.97
C GLY A 110 -3.18 -2.55 -18.18
N LEU A 111 -3.91 -3.61 -17.82
CA LEU A 111 -5.10 -3.50 -16.97
C LEU A 111 -4.71 -3.60 -15.50
N VAL A 112 -5.03 -2.57 -14.74
CA VAL A 112 -4.80 -2.51 -13.29
C VAL A 112 -6.09 -2.88 -12.55
N MET A 113 -5.98 -3.64 -11.47
CA MET A 113 -7.09 -3.84 -10.53
C MET A 113 -6.96 -2.87 -9.35
N GLY A 114 -7.98 -2.04 -9.12
CA GLY A 114 -8.04 -1.14 -7.96
C GLY A 114 -8.95 -1.67 -6.87
N ILE A 115 -8.40 -2.07 -5.72
CA ILE A 115 -9.21 -2.39 -4.53
C ILE A 115 -9.49 -1.11 -3.76
N VAL A 116 -10.74 -0.87 -3.38
CA VAL A 116 -11.17 0.41 -2.78
C VAL A 116 -11.74 0.18 -1.37
N PRO A 117 -11.25 0.89 -0.34
CA PRO A 117 -11.75 0.74 1.03
C PRO A 117 -13.04 1.54 1.25
N SER A 118 -13.79 1.21 2.31
CA SER A 118 -15.00 1.95 2.70
C SER A 118 -14.72 3.29 3.39
N THR A 119 -13.50 3.53 3.88
CA THR A 119 -13.13 4.79 4.54
C THR A 119 -12.89 5.93 3.54
N ASN A 120 -12.35 5.60 2.37
CA ASN A 120 -11.95 6.55 1.32
C ASN A 120 -12.54 6.18 -0.06
N PRO A 121 -13.84 5.88 -0.18
CA PRO A 121 -14.35 5.15 -1.34
C PRO A 121 -14.27 5.95 -2.64
N THR A 122 -14.68 7.22 -2.61
CA THR A 122 -14.70 8.09 -3.79
C THR A 122 -13.33 8.66 -4.09
N SER A 123 -12.61 9.14 -3.07
CA SER A 123 -11.29 9.75 -3.25
C SER A 123 -10.26 8.74 -3.75
N THR A 124 -10.29 7.49 -3.25
CA THR A 124 -9.41 6.42 -3.77
C THR A 124 -9.77 6.03 -5.21
N ALA A 125 -11.05 6.00 -5.60
CA ALA A 125 -11.45 5.73 -6.98
C ALA A 125 -10.95 6.84 -7.93
N ILE A 126 -11.17 8.12 -7.58
CA ILE A 126 -10.69 9.28 -8.34
C ILE A 126 -9.17 9.24 -8.48
N PHE A 127 -8.45 9.10 -7.37
CA PHE A 127 -6.98 9.05 -7.35
C PHE A 127 -6.45 7.93 -8.25
N LYS A 128 -6.95 6.70 -8.09
CA LYS A 128 -6.48 5.54 -8.86
C LYS A 128 -6.81 5.66 -10.35
N SER A 129 -7.98 6.19 -10.70
CA SER A 129 -8.33 6.48 -12.09
C SER A 129 -7.35 7.46 -12.71
N ILE A 130 -7.09 8.59 -12.05
CA ILE A 130 -6.21 9.63 -12.59
C ILE A 130 -4.78 9.09 -12.79
N ILE A 131 -4.20 8.40 -11.80
CA ILE A 131 -2.83 7.89 -11.94
C ILE A 131 -2.73 6.76 -12.97
N ALA A 132 -3.76 5.92 -13.13
CA ALA A 132 -3.79 4.86 -14.13
C ALA A 132 -3.83 5.45 -15.54
N ILE A 133 -4.69 6.45 -15.78
CA ILE A 133 -4.77 7.11 -17.09
C ILE A 133 -3.50 7.90 -17.40
N LYS A 134 -2.94 8.64 -16.43
CA LYS A 134 -1.66 9.36 -16.64
C LYS A 134 -0.51 8.43 -17.01
N SER A 135 -0.60 7.14 -16.67
CA SER A 135 0.38 6.10 -17.01
C SER A 135 -0.06 5.18 -18.16
N ARG A 136 -1.10 5.55 -18.94
CA ARG A 136 -1.66 4.79 -20.07
C ARG A 136 -2.16 3.38 -19.69
N ASN A 137 -2.75 3.25 -18.52
CA ASN A 137 -3.37 2.00 -18.07
C ASN A 137 -4.90 2.09 -18.08
N ALA A 138 -5.57 0.96 -18.32
CA ALA A 138 -6.97 0.81 -17.95
C ALA A 138 -7.08 0.37 -16.48
N ILE A 139 -8.24 0.59 -15.85
CA ILE A 139 -8.47 0.16 -14.47
C ILE A 139 -9.85 -0.46 -14.26
N VAL A 140 -9.89 -1.55 -13.49
CA VAL A 140 -11.11 -2.18 -12.98
C VAL A 140 -11.14 -2.12 -11.46
N PHE A 141 -12.21 -1.59 -10.89
CA PHE A 141 -12.36 -1.43 -9.45
C PHE A 141 -13.13 -2.58 -8.79
N SER A 142 -12.67 -2.98 -7.61
CA SER A 142 -13.39 -3.85 -6.67
C SER A 142 -13.68 -3.06 -5.40
N PRO A 143 -14.92 -2.54 -5.24
CA PRO A 143 -15.30 -1.74 -4.08
C PRO A 143 -15.49 -2.60 -2.82
N HIS A 144 -15.37 -1.96 -1.65
CA HIS A 144 -15.82 -2.55 -0.40
C HIS A 144 -17.36 -2.71 -0.43
N PRO A 145 -17.94 -3.82 0.08
CA PRO A 145 -19.39 -4.06 0.03
C PRO A 145 -20.26 -3.00 0.69
N SER A 146 -19.69 -2.20 1.61
CA SER A 146 -20.40 -1.10 2.30
C SER A 146 -20.27 0.26 1.60
N ALA A 147 -19.66 0.32 0.41
CA ALA A 147 -19.38 1.56 -0.32
C ALA A 147 -19.48 1.37 -1.84
N VAL A 148 -20.32 0.43 -2.28
CA VAL A 148 -20.40 0.04 -3.69
C VAL A 148 -20.93 1.18 -4.53
N LYS A 149 -22.05 1.79 -4.13
CA LYS A 149 -22.72 2.81 -4.93
C LYS A 149 -21.83 4.04 -5.11
N CYS A 150 -21.29 4.60 -4.03
CA CYS A 150 -20.46 5.79 -4.13
C CYS A 150 -19.15 5.52 -4.89
N THR A 151 -18.51 4.36 -4.72
CA THR A 151 -17.32 3.99 -5.51
C THR A 151 -17.66 3.79 -6.98
N SER A 152 -18.74 3.07 -7.31
CA SER A 152 -19.16 2.84 -8.69
C SER A 152 -19.56 4.14 -9.38
N THR A 153 -20.24 5.06 -8.68
CA THR A 153 -20.57 6.40 -9.22
C THR A 153 -19.31 7.23 -9.47
N ALA A 154 -18.34 7.25 -8.54
CA ALA A 154 -17.07 7.93 -8.77
C ALA A 154 -16.31 7.34 -9.97
N ALA A 155 -16.23 6.02 -10.08
CA ALA A 155 -15.61 5.34 -11.22
C ALA A 155 -16.33 5.66 -12.54
N LYS A 156 -17.66 5.70 -12.53
CA LYS A 156 -18.48 6.06 -13.70
C LYS A 156 -18.24 7.50 -14.14
N LEU A 157 -18.18 8.46 -13.21
CA LEU A 157 -17.86 9.84 -13.54
C LEU A 157 -16.46 9.98 -14.15
N MET A 158 -15.48 9.25 -13.61
CA MET A 158 -14.12 9.24 -14.18
C MET A 158 -14.08 8.58 -15.56
N HIS A 159 -14.83 7.50 -15.77
CA HIS A 159 -15.03 6.87 -17.07
C HIS A 159 -15.63 7.85 -18.09
N ASP A 160 -16.79 8.42 -17.78
CA ASP A 160 -17.55 9.26 -18.71
C ASP A 160 -16.74 10.53 -19.07
N ALA A 161 -16.02 11.11 -18.09
CA ALA A 161 -15.09 12.21 -18.33
C ALA A 161 -13.90 11.81 -19.22
N ALA A 162 -13.35 10.61 -19.03
CA ALA A 162 -12.24 10.14 -19.83
C ALA A 162 -12.67 9.88 -21.29
N VAL A 163 -13.79 9.18 -21.49
CA VAL A 163 -14.34 8.86 -22.81
C VAL A 163 -14.74 10.12 -23.57
N ALA A 164 -15.39 11.10 -22.91
CA ALA A 164 -15.72 12.38 -23.51
C ALA A 164 -14.48 13.16 -24.01
N ALA A 165 -13.31 12.89 -23.45
CA ALA A 165 -12.04 13.49 -23.87
C ALA A 165 -11.27 12.66 -24.92
N GLY A 166 -11.78 11.49 -25.31
CA GLY A 166 -11.23 10.61 -26.35
C GLY A 166 -10.62 9.30 -25.85
N ALA A 167 -10.78 8.95 -24.56
CA ALA A 167 -10.34 7.64 -24.06
C ALA A 167 -11.20 6.49 -24.65
N PRO A 168 -10.67 5.26 -24.74
CA PRO A 168 -11.46 4.10 -25.15
C PRO A 168 -12.63 3.82 -24.20
N GLU A 169 -13.71 3.24 -24.73
CA GLU A 169 -14.78 2.66 -23.91
C GLU A 169 -14.21 1.59 -22.96
N ASP A 170 -14.82 1.43 -21.78
CA ASP A 170 -14.41 0.49 -20.72
C ASP A 170 -13.02 0.79 -20.11
N ILE A 171 -12.43 1.98 -20.32
CA ILE A 171 -11.10 2.33 -19.78
C ILE A 171 -11.06 2.35 -18.25
N ILE A 172 -12.18 2.71 -17.62
CA ILE A 172 -12.38 2.73 -16.17
C ILE A 172 -13.69 1.99 -15.90
N THR A 173 -13.63 0.92 -15.12
CA THR A 173 -14.82 0.10 -14.80
C THR A 173 -14.87 -0.25 -13.32
N CYS A 174 -16.03 -0.68 -12.83
CA CYS A 174 -16.23 -1.05 -11.42
C CYS A 174 -17.14 -2.28 -11.32
N VAL A 175 -16.81 -3.20 -10.41
CA VAL A 175 -17.69 -4.32 -10.06
C VAL A 175 -18.84 -3.80 -9.21
N GLU A 176 -20.07 -3.98 -9.69
CA GLU A 176 -21.29 -3.56 -8.98
C GLU A 176 -21.87 -4.70 -8.13
N LEU A 177 -21.80 -5.94 -8.63
CA LEU A 177 -22.18 -7.12 -7.87
C LEU A 177 -20.99 -7.61 -7.05
N THR A 178 -20.76 -7.02 -5.87
CA THR A 178 -19.62 -7.39 -5.04
C THR A 178 -19.79 -8.75 -4.39
N SER A 179 -18.78 -9.61 -4.53
CA SER A 179 -18.63 -10.86 -3.77
C SER A 179 -17.14 -11.18 -3.60
N LEU A 180 -16.80 -12.02 -2.62
CA LEU A 180 -15.43 -12.53 -2.49
C LEU A 180 -14.99 -13.31 -3.75
N GLY A 181 -15.93 -14.02 -4.39
CA GLY A 181 -15.70 -14.71 -5.64
C GLY A 181 -15.29 -13.77 -6.76
N ALA A 182 -16.00 -12.66 -6.96
CA ALA A 182 -15.69 -11.66 -7.99
C ALA A 182 -14.33 -11.00 -7.77
N THR A 183 -14.02 -10.62 -6.52
CA THR A 183 -12.71 -10.05 -6.18
C THR A 183 -11.57 -11.04 -6.43
N ASN A 184 -11.72 -12.29 -5.98
CA ASN A 184 -10.70 -13.33 -6.21
C ASN A 184 -10.55 -13.68 -7.70
N GLU A 185 -11.64 -13.66 -8.47
CA GLU A 185 -11.60 -13.86 -9.93
C GLU A 185 -10.78 -12.75 -10.60
N LEU A 186 -11.02 -11.47 -10.26
CA LEU A 186 -10.22 -10.35 -10.79
C LEU A 186 -8.74 -10.46 -10.39
N MET A 187 -8.45 -10.78 -9.12
CA MET A 187 -7.07 -10.90 -8.63
C MET A 187 -6.25 -11.95 -9.38
N LYS A 188 -6.90 -13.01 -9.87
CA LYS A 188 -6.28 -14.12 -10.60
C LYS A 188 -6.47 -14.05 -12.12
N SER A 189 -7.21 -13.06 -12.62
CA SER A 189 -7.53 -12.90 -14.03
C SER A 189 -6.25 -12.78 -14.86
N LYS A 190 -6.22 -13.44 -16.03
CA LYS A 190 -5.06 -13.40 -16.94
C LYS A 190 -4.84 -11.98 -17.49
N GLU A 191 -5.93 -11.25 -17.65
CA GLU A 191 -6.05 -9.91 -18.20
C GLU A 191 -5.50 -8.83 -17.27
N VAL A 192 -5.57 -9.03 -15.95
CA VAL A 192 -5.05 -8.08 -14.95
C VAL A 192 -3.54 -8.22 -14.85
N SER A 193 -2.83 -7.11 -15.02
CA SER A 193 -1.36 -7.04 -14.96
C SER A 193 -0.83 -6.70 -13.57
N LEU A 194 -1.54 -5.85 -12.83
CA LEU A 194 -1.09 -5.29 -11.54
C LEU A 194 -2.30 -5.05 -10.63
N ILE A 195 -2.14 -5.30 -9.32
CA ILE A 195 -3.15 -5.01 -8.31
C ILE A 195 -2.70 -3.83 -7.44
N ILE A 196 -3.53 -2.81 -7.27
CA ILE A 196 -3.33 -1.76 -6.26
C ILE A 196 -4.28 -2.05 -5.08
N ALA A 197 -3.74 -2.66 -4.03
CA ALA A 197 -4.50 -3.18 -2.91
C ALA A 197 -4.57 -2.17 -1.75
N THR A 198 -5.61 -1.33 -1.74
CA THR A 198 -5.91 -0.41 -0.63
C THR A 198 -7.05 -0.99 0.21
N GLY A 199 -6.71 -1.63 1.32
CA GLY A 199 -7.67 -2.29 2.19
C GLY A 199 -6.98 -2.85 3.44
N GLY A 200 -7.73 -3.57 4.27
CA GLY A 200 -7.19 -4.18 5.48
C GLY A 200 -6.16 -5.30 5.20
N PRO A 201 -5.40 -5.73 6.22
CA PRO A 201 -4.30 -6.69 6.07
C PRO A 201 -4.68 -7.99 5.35
N GLY A 202 -5.89 -8.51 5.59
CA GLY A 202 -6.38 -9.73 4.92
C GLY A 202 -6.51 -9.56 3.41
N MET A 203 -6.97 -8.40 2.95
CA MET A 203 -7.13 -8.10 1.53
C MET A 203 -5.78 -7.88 0.84
N VAL A 204 -4.84 -7.21 1.52
CA VAL A 204 -3.48 -7.02 1.01
C VAL A 204 -2.74 -8.34 0.90
N LYS A 205 -2.85 -9.21 1.92
CA LYS A 205 -2.31 -10.58 1.87
C LYS A 205 -2.90 -11.38 0.71
N ALA A 206 -4.21 -11.27 0.46
CA ALA A 206 -4.86 -11.92 -0.67
C ALA A 206 -4.30 -11.44 -2.02
N ALA A 207 -4.07 -10.13 -2.17
CA ALA A 207 -3.46 -9.57 -3.38
C ALA A 207 -2.03 -10.09 -3.61
N TYR A 208 -1.18 -10.10 -2.58
CA TYR A 208 0.18 -10.67 -2.71
C TYR A 208 0.21 -12.19 -2.90
N SER A 209 -0.90 -12.89 -2.56
CA SER A 209 -1.04 -14.34 -2.75
C SER A 209 -1.72 -14.71 -4.09
N SER A 210 -2.05 -13.73 -4.94
CA SER A 210 -2.82 -13.99 -6.15
C SER A 210 -2.00 -14.53 -7.33
N GLY A 211 -0.66 -14.48 -7.22
CA GLY A 211 0.25 -14.76 -8.33
C GLY A 211 0.44 -13.57 -9.28
N LYS A 212 -0.05 -12.38 -8.93
CA LYS A 212 0.16 -11.13 -9.67
C LYS A 212 1.05 -10.17 -8.88
N PRO A 213 1.82 -9.31 -9.56
CA PRO A 213 2.40 -8.14 -8.92
C PRO A 213 1.32 -7.32 -8.21
N ALA A 214 1.62 -6.84 -7.00
CA ALA A 214 0.69 -6.06 -6.20
C ALA A 214 1.41 -4.90 -5.51
N LEU A 215 0.74 -3.76 -5.41
CA LEU A 215 1.12 -2.60 -4.60
C LEU A 215 0.15 -2.53 -3.41
N GLY A 216 0.60 -3.03 -2.26
CA GLY A 216 -0.20 -3.09 -1.04
C GLY A 216 0.06 -1.94 -0.07
N VAL A 217 -0.87 -1.77 0.85
CA VAL A 217 -0.77 -0.85 1.99
C VAL A 217 -0.71 -1.64 3.31
N GLY A 218 -0.48 -0.95 4.42
CA GLY A 218 -0.54 -1.51 5.77
C GLY A 218 -1.62 -0.84 6.61
N ALA A 219 -1.93 -1.43 7.76
CA ALA A 219 -2.68 -0.73 8.81
C ALA A 219 -1.85 0.44 9.36
N GLY A 220 -2.50 1.51 9.79
CA GLY A 220 -1.83 2.69 10.34
C GLY A 220 -2.00 2.79 11.85
N ASN A 221 -0.91 2.73 12.60
CA ASN A 221 -0.93 2.95 14.05
C ASN A 221 0.03 4.06 14.48
N SER A 222 -0.21 5.27 13.99
CA SER A 222 0.75 6.36 14.03
C SER A 222 0.88 7.01 15.41
N PRO A 223 2.04 6.90 16.09
CA PRO A 223 2.34 7.71 17.26
C PRO A 223 2.72 9.13 16.87
N ALA A 224 2.30 10.10 17.68
CA ALA A 224 2.68 11.51 17.60
C ALA A 224 3.48 11.90 18.85
N TYR A 225 4.79 12.05 18.71
CA TYR A 225 5.66 12.46 19.82
C TYR A 225 5.80 13.98 19.87
N ILE A 226 5.46 14.58 21.01
CA ILE A 226 5.64 15.99 21.33
C ILE A 226 6.86 16.12 22.24
N GLU A 227 8.01 16.41 21.63
CA GLU A 227 9.28 16.58 22.34
C GLU A 227 9.31 17.92 23.09
N LYS A 228 10.11 18.01 24.16
CA LYS A 228 10.16 19.18 25.06
C LYS A 228 10.46 20.53 24.40
N THR A 229 11.08 20.59 23.22
CA THR A 229 11.34 21.85 22.49
C THR A 229 10.20 22.27 21.56
N ALA A 230 9.19 21.42 21.37
CA ALA A 230 8.11 21.67 20.42
C ALA A 230 7.29 22.92 20.77
N ASP A 231 6.82 23.62 19.74
CA ASP A 231 5.67 24.51 19.85
C ASP A 231 4.41 23.66 20.14
N ILE A 232 4.05 23.57 21.43
CA ILE A 232 2.95 22.73 21.94
C ILE A 232 1.60 23.16 21.33
N GLU A 233 1.36 24.47 21.19
CA GLU A 233 0.08 24.97 20.65
C GLU A 233 -0.09 24.54 19.20
N LYS A 234 0.96 24.73 18.38
CA LYS A 234 0.97 24.30 16.98
C LYS A 234 0.92 22.77 16.85
N ALA A 235 1.65 22.04 17.69
CA ALA A 235 1.65 20.58 17.69
C ALA A 235 0.24 20.03 17.91
N ILE A 236 -0.45 20.50 18.96
CA ILE A 236 -1.81 20.05 19.29
C ILE A 236 -2.80 20.49 18.21
N ARG A 237 -2.67 21.71 17.67
CA ARG A 237 -3.52 22.19 16.56
C ARG A 237 -3.43 21.25 15.36
N ASN A 238 -2.22 20.85 15.00
CA ASN A 238 -1.96 19.92 13.89
C ASN A 238 -2.51 18.52 14.17
N ILE A 239 -2.28 17.98 15.37
CA ILE A 239 -2.77 16.66 15.78
C ILE A 239 -4.31 16.63 15.79
N ILE A 240 -4.96 17.63 16.38
CA ILE A 240 -6.43 17.71 16.44
C ILE A 240 -7.00 17.88 15.03
N ALA A 241 -6.46 18.77 14.20
CA ALA A 241 -6.92 18.95 12.82
C ALA A 241 -6.79 17.63 12.02
N SER A 242 -5.66 16.95 12.14
CA SER A 242 -5.41 15.67 11.46
C SER A 242 -6.31 14.54 11.96
N LYS A 243 -6.45 14.39 13.28
CA LYS A 243 -7.24 13.31 13.90
C LYS A 243 -8.73 13.46 13.66
N THR A 244 -9.23 14.69 13.63
CA THR A 244 -10.66 14.98 13.47
C THR A 244 -11.08 15.08 12.01
N PHE A 245 -10.12 15.12 11.09
CA PHE A 245 -10.36 15.12 9.65
C PHE A 245 -11.06 13.82 9.22
N ASP A 246 -12.25 13.98 8.65
CA ASP A 246 -13.17 12.92 8.28
C ASP A 246 -13.37 11.90 9.42
N ASN A 247 -13.40 12.41 10.66
CA ASN A 247 -13.47 11.65 11.91
C ASN A 247 -12.40 10.54 12.04
N GLY A 248 -11.17 10.80 11.58
CA GLY A 248 -10.04 9.90 11.80
C GLY A 248 -10.05 8.66 10.90
N THR A 249 -10.70 8.73 9.73
CA THR A 249 -10.77 7.62 8.76
C THR A 249 -9.50 7.43 7.90
N ILE A 250 -8.59 8.41 7.90
CA ILE A 250 -7.30 8.31 7.21
C ILE A 250 -6.35 7.46 8.05
N CYS A 251 -5.73 6.45 7.45
CA CYS A 251 -4.81 5.52 8.13
C CYS A 251 -3.55 6.20 8.69
N ALA A 252 -3.10 7.30 8.07
CA ALA A 252 -1.99 8.10 8.59
C ALA A 252 -2.35 8.98 9.80
N SER A 253 -3.63 9.02 10.21
CA SER A 253 -4.06 9.80 11.38
C SER A 253 -3.45 9.27 12.68
N GLU A 254 -3.21 10.19 13.61
CA GLU A 254 -2.65 9.90 14.91
C GLU A 254 -3.50 8.87 15.66
N GLN A 255 -2.84 7.89 16.27
CA GLN A 255 -3.48 6.91 17.14
C GLN A 255 -3.09 7.11 18.60
N SER A 256 -1.93 7.73 18.85
CA SER A 256 -1.49 8.08 20.18
C SER A 256 -0.72 9.40 20.19
N ILE A 257 -0.77 10.08 21.33
CA ILE A 257 0.09 11.21 21.67
C ILE A 257 1.08 10.72 22.72
N ILE A 258 2.36 11.04 22.54
CA ILE A 258 3.44 10.77 23.49
C ILE A 258 4.02 12.13 23.88
N CYS A 259 4.12 12.41 25.18
CA CYS A 259 4.82 13.58 25.69
C CYS A 259 5.78 13.19 26.81
N GLU A 260 6.62 14.13 27.24
CA GLU A 260 7.56 13.92 28.35
C GLU A 260 6.96 14.41 29.67
N TYR A 261 7.38 13.87 30.81
CA TYR A 261 6.95 14.38 32.12
C TYR A 261 7.20 15.88 32.28
N CYS A 262 8.27 16.41 31.69
CA CYS A 262 8.62 17.83 31.79
C CYS A 262 7.66 18.76 31.03
N ASN A 263 6.93 18.27 30.02
CA ASN A 263 5.99 19.06 29.22
C ASN A 263 4.53 18.60 29.36
N GLU A 264 4.25 17.52 30.11
CA GLU A 264 2.92 16.92 30.28
C GLU A 264 1.84 17.95 30.66
N ALA A 265 2.08 18.74 31.71
CA ALA A 265 1.07 19.68 32.21
C ALA A 265 0.59 20.65 31.13
N LYS A 266 1.53 21.21 30.35
CA LYS A 266 1.24 22.13 29.24
C LYS A 266 0.53 21.42 28.09
N VAL A 267 0.95 20.19 27.75
CA VAL A 267 0.32 19.39 26.69
C VAL A 267 -1.13 19.04 27.05
N VAL A 268 -1.38 18.61 28.29
CA VAL A 268 -2.73 18.26 28.76
C VAL A 268 -3.64 19.49 28.79
N GLU A 269 -3.14 20.63 29.29
CA GLU A 269 -3.88 21.89 29.31
C GLU A 269 -4.29 22.33 27.90
N GLU A 270 -3.32 22.34 26.97
CA GLU A 270 -3.57 22.79 25.61
C GLU A 270 -4.45 21.80 24.82
N LEU A 271 -4.36 20.48 25.09
CA LEU A 271 -5.27 19.49 24.52
C LEU A 271 -6.71 19.77 24.95
N LYS A 272 -6.95 20.03 26.25
CA LYS A 272 -8.28 20.37 26.76
C LYS A 272 -8.81 21.65 26.13
N LYS A 273 -7.97 22.69 26.07
CA LYS A 273 -8.31 23.98 25.45
C LYS A 273 -8.73 23.84 23.98
N GLN A 274 -8.14 22.91 23.23
CA GLN A 274 -8.46 22.69 21.82
C GLN A 274 -9.55 21.63 21.57
N GLY A 275 -10.23 21.14 22.62
CA GLY A 275 -11.38 20.25 22.52
C GLY A 275 -11.10 18.77 22.79
N GLY A 276 -10.00 18.45 23.46
CA GLY A 276 -9.71 17.09 23.94
C GLY A 276 -10.38 16.80 25.28
N TYR A 277 -11.15 15.71 25.34
CA TYR A 277 -11.75 15.21 26.58
C TYR A 277 -10.91 14.05 27.14
N PHE A 278 -10.29 14.26 28.30
CA PHE A 278 -9.56 13.20 29.00
C PHE A 278 -10.55 12.32 29.76
N MET A 279 -10.70 11.09 29.29
CA MET A 279 -11.56 10.08 29.90
C MET A 279 -10.94 9.57 31.20
N SER A 280 -11.79 9.26 32.17
CA SER A 280 -11.47 8.42 33.32
C SER A 280 -11.12 6.98 32.88
N GLU A 281 -10.57 6.18 33.79
CA GLU A 281 -10.29 4.77 33.53
C GLU A 281 -11.58 3.99 33.20
N GLU A 282 -12.67 4.27 33.90
CA GLU A 282 -13.98 3.65 33.66
C GLU A 282 -14.53 4.00 32.27
N GLU A 283 -14.55 5.28 31.90
CA GLU A 283 -14.98 5.74 30.57
C GLU A 283 -14.09 5.15 29.47
N THR A 284 -12.77 5.12 29.69
CA THR A 284 -11.81 4.52 28.75
C THR A 284 -12.13 3.04 28.52
N ASN A 285 -12.41 2.28 29.58
CA ASN A 285 -12.78 0.87 29.47
C ASN A 285 -14.11 0.67 28.70
N LYS A 286 -15.12 1.52 28.96
CA LYS A 286 -16.39 1.49 28.21
C LYS A 286 -16.16 1.76 26.72
N VAL A 287 -15.34 2.76 26.37
CA VAL A 287 -14.99 3.06 24.96
C VAL A 287 -14.20 1.91 24.33
N CYS A 288 -13.19 1.35 25.01
CA CYS A 288 -12.42 0.21 24.49
C CYS A 288 -13.31 -1.01 24.17
N ASN A 289 -14.23 -1.35 25.07
CA ASN A 289 -15.18 -2.46 24.87
C ASN A 289 -16.13 -2.22 23.68
N LEU A 290 -16.40 -0.96 23.34
CA LEU A 290 -17.21 -0.56 22.21
C LEU A 290 -16.43 -0.64 20.89
N LEU A 291 -15.19 -0.15 20.90
CA LEU A 291 -14.34 -0.02 19.72
C LEU A 291 -13.74 -1.34 19.26
N PHE A 292 -13.37 -2.25 20.17
CA PHE A 292 -12.65 -3.47 19.81
C PHE A 292 -13.52 -4.72 19.97
N LYS A 293 -13.48 -5.61 18.97
CA LYS A 293 -14.17 -6.89 18.94
C LYS A 293 -13.19 -8.02 18.62
N LYS A 294 -13.49 -9.24 19.10
CA LYS A 294 -12.73 -10.46 18.77
C LYS A 294 -11.21 -10.27 18.91
N GLY A 295 -10.79 -9.76 20.06
CA GLY A 295 -9.43 -9.25 20.27
C GLY A 295 -9.38 -7.74 20.03
N ASN A 296 -8.46 -7.31 19.17
CA ASN A 296 -8.19 -5.90 18.86
C ASN A 296 -8.74 -5.46 17.50
N ALA A 297 -9.63 -6.24 16.87
CA ALA A 297 -10.19 -5.86 15.58
C ALA A 297 -11.19 -4.70 15.77
N MET A 298 -11.02 -3.65 14.95
CA MET A 298 -11.87 -2.47 15.03
C MET A 298 -13.32 -2.79 14.67
N ASN A 299 -14.25 -2.33 15.51
CA ASN A 299 -15.69 -2.46 15.31
C ASN A 299 -16.14 -1.47 14.23
N ALA A 300 -16.48 -1.98 13.05
CA ALA A 300 -16.87 -1.18 11.89
C ALA A 300 -18.00 -0.16 12.17
N ALA A 301 -18.88 -0.41 13.14
CA ALA A 301 -19.95 0.52 13.52
C ALA A 301 -19.42 1.88 14.05
N PHE A 302 -18.21 1.89 14.61
CA PHE A 302 -17.59 3.08 15.23
C PHE A 302 -16.45 3.70 14.42
N VAL A 303 -16.14 3.12 13.25
CA VAL A 303 -15.20 3.73 12.31
C VAL A 303 -15.77 5.07 11.81
N GLY A 304 -14.93 6.11 11.78
CA GLY A 304 -15.33 7.44 11.29
C GLY A 304 -16.46 8.11 12.07
N ARG A 305 -16.67 7.74 13.34
CA ARG A 305 -17.62 8.41 14.23
C ARG A 305 -16.98 9.57 14.99
N ALA A 306 -17.80 10.58 15.31
CA ALA A 306 -17.41 11.71 16.14
C ALA A 306 -17.37 11.33 17.63
N ALA A 307 -16.68 12.14 18.43
CA ALA A 307 -16.37 11.85 19.82
C ALA A 307 -17.63 11.73 20.70
N ASP A 308 -18.60 12.61 20.49
CA ASP A 308 -19.89 12.63 21.18
C ASP A 308 -20.74 11.38 20.88
N VAL A 309 -20.73 10.92 19.62
CA VAL A 309 -21.42 9.69 19.20
C VAL A 309 -20.84 8.47 19.91
N ILE A 310 -19.50 8.41 20.03
CA ILE A 310 -18.80 7.31 20.72
C ILE A 310 -19.09 7.36 22.22
N ALA A 311 -18.97 8.53 22.85
CA ALA A 311 -19.23 8.70 24.28
C ALA A 311 -20.67 8.29 24.64
N LYS A 312 -21.65 8.77 23.87
CA LYS A 312 -23.06 8.43 24.05
C LYS A 312 -23.30 6.92 23.91
N ALA A 313 -22.69 6.28 22.91
CA ALA A 313 -22.80 4.83 22.72
C ALA A 313 -22.08 4.03 23.82
N ALA A 314 -21.04 4.60 24.44
CA ALA A 314 -20.37 4.05 25.60
C ALA A 314 -21.11 4.34 26.93
N GLY A 315 -22.20 5.11 26.91
CA GLY A 315 -23.07 5.34 28.07
C GLY A 315 -22.67 6.53 28.94
N PHE A 316 -21.95 7.52 28.40
CA PHE A 316 -21.66 8.77 29.09
C PHE A 316 -21.77 9.97 28.15
N TYR A 317 -21.74 11.19 28.70
CA TYR A 317 -21.84 12.43 27.94
C TYR A 317 -20.55 13.23 28.09
N VAL A 318 -20.18 13.92 27.01
CA VAL A 318 -19.04 14.84 26.98
C VAL A 318 -19.53 16.27 26.75
N PRO A 319 -18.77 17.30 27.18
CA PRO A 319 -19.12 18.69 26.93
C PRO A 319 -19.30 18.99 25.43
N GLU A 320 -20.18 19.93 25.11
CA GLU A 320 -20.35 20.44 23.75
C GLU A 320 -19.01 20.97 23.19
N GLY A 321 -18.75 20.73 21.91
CA GLY A 321 -17.49 21.11 21.26
C GLY A 321 -16.33 20.13 21.50
N THR A 322 -16.54 19.03 22.21
CA THR A 322 -15.55 17.94 22.32
C THR A 322 -15.24 17.37 20.92
N LYS A 323 -13.96 17.40 20.55
CA LYS A 323 -13.47 16.96 19.23
C LYS A 323 -12.84 15.57 19.27
N VAL A 324 -12.12 15.24 20.35
CA VAL A 324 -11.46 13.93 20.51
C VAL A 324 -11.60 13.41 21.94
N LEU A 325 -11.71 12.09 22.08
CA LEU A 325 -11.62 11.42 23.38
C LEU A 325 -10.19 10.92 23.58
N ILE A 326 -9.65 11.12 24.79
CA ILE A 326 -8.26 10.83 25.11
C ILE A 326 -8.22 9.93 26.35
N GLY A 327 -7.63 8.73 26.21
CA GLY A 327 -7.44 7.80 27.33
C GLY A 327 -5.96 7.61 27.63
N ARG A 328 -5.57 7.76 28.90
CA ARG A 328 -4.19 7.49 29.35
C ARG A 328 -3.86 6.00 29.20
N GLN A 329 -2.64 5.69 28.82
CA GLN A 329 -2.17 4.31 28.62
C GLN A 329 -0.85 4.07 29.38
N GLY A 330 -0.71 2.88 29.96
CA GLY A 330 0.49 2.45 30.69
C GLY A 330 1.38 1.48 29.91
N GLY A 331 1.12 1.28 28.62
CA GLY A 331 1.91 0.39 27.76
C GLY A 331 1.22 0.06 26.43
N VAL A 332 1.74 -0.97 25.75
CA VAL A 332 1.25 -1.45 24.46
C VAL A 332 0.71 -2.89 24.59
N GLY A 333 -0.35 -3.22 23.85
CA GLY A 333 -0.89 -4.57 23.78
C GLY A 333 -2.32 -4.72 24.34
N PRO A 334 -2.82 -5.95 24.53
CA PRO A 334 -4.23 -6.21 24.85
C PRO A 334 -4.71 -5.61 26.18
N LYS A 335 -3.81 -5.44 27.15
CA LYS A 335 -4.11 -4.75 28.41
C LYS A 335 -4.35 -3.25 28.23
N TYR A 336 -3.85 -2.69 27.13
CA TYR A 336 -3.89 -1.27 26.78
C TYR A 336 -4.52 -1.10 25.39
N PRO A 337 -5.83 -1.32 25.20
CA PRO A 337 -6.43 -1.43 23.87
C PRO A 337 -6.32 -0.16 23.02
N LEU A 338 -6.22 1.03 23.63
CA LEU A 338 -6.01 2.26 22.86
C LEU A 338 -4.61 2.33 22.22
N SER A 339 -3.73 1.36 22.48
CA SER A 339 -2.46 1.18 21.77
C SER A 339 -2.62 0.68 20.32
N TYR A 340 -3.80 0.19 19.90
CA TYR A 340 -4.08 -0.27 18.54
C TYR A 340 -4.70 0.82 17.65
N GLU A 341 -4.84 0.55 16.35
CA GLU A 341 -5.52 1.42 15.39
C GLU A 341 -7.03 1.54 15.71
N LYS A 342 -7.54 2.79 15.74
CA LYS A 342 -8.92 3.10 16.16
C LYS A 342 -9.81 3.65 15.04
N LEU A 343 -9.22 4.20 13.96
CA LEU A 343 -9.92 4.81 12.81
C LEU A 343 -11.15 5.68 13.17
N THR A 344 -11.04 6.42 14.27
CA THR A 344 -12.10 7.25 14.84
C THR A 344 -11.49 8.43 15.61
N THR A 345 -12.27 9.29 16.27
CA THR A 345 -11.80 10.45 17.05
C THR A 345 -11.34 10.09 18.48
N VAL A 346 -10.69 8.94 18.66
CA VAL A 346 -10.15 8.48 19.96
C VAL A 346 -8.63 8.33 19.88
N LEU A 347 -7.93 8.79 20.92
CA LEU A 347 -6.47 8.78 21.04
C LEU A 347 -6.02 8.10 22.35
N GLY A 348 -4.94 7.34 22.28
CA GLY A 348 -4.16 6.98 23.46
C GLY A 348 -3.23 8.13 23.88
N PHE A 349 -2.98 8.30 25.17
CA PHE A 349 -2.06 9.31 25.70
C PHE A 349 -1.01 8.68 26.61
N TYR A 350 0.25 8.95 26.31
CA TYR A 350 1.41 8.38 26.98
C TYR A 350 2.32 9.50 27.51
N VAL A 351 2.92 9.25 28.66
CA VAL A 351 3.90 10.13 29.30
C VAL A 351 5.16 9.31 29.53
N VAL A 352 6.30 9.84 29.09
CA VAL A 352 7.60 9.18 29.18
C VAL A 352 8.64 10.10 29.84
N ASN A 353 9.77 9.57 30.25
CA ASN A 353 10.83 10.33 30.91
C ASN A 353 11.59 11.25 29.95
N ASP A 354 11.91 10.75 28.76
CA ASP A 354 12.72 11.44 27.78
C ASP A 354 12.47 10.94 26.35
N TRP A 355 13.25 11.48 25.41
CA TRP A 355 13.18 11.11 23.99
C TRP A 355 13.61 9.66 23.71
N ILE A 356 14.38 9.02 24.60
CA ILE A 356 14.85 7.62 24.43
C ILE A 356 13.67 6.69 24.72
N GLU A 357 12.96 6.90 25.83
CA GLU A 357 11.75 6.14 26.13
C GLU A 357 10.64 6.42 25.10
N ALA A 358 10.50 7.67 24.64
CA ALA A 358 9.60 8.00 23.52
C ALA A 358 9.96 7.22 22.25
N CYS A 359 11.25 7.02 22.00
CA CYS A 359 11.75 6.26 20.85
C CYS A 359 11.38 4.78 20.96
N GLU A 360 11.60 4.16 22.11
CA GLU A 360 11.27 2.76 22.37
C GLU A 360 9.76 2.52 22.28
N LEU A 361 8.97 3.34 22.97
CA LEU A 361 7.51 3.27 22.93
C LEU A 361 6.96 3.47 21.50
N SER A 362 7.54 4.38 20.72
CA SER A 362 7.15 4.56 19.31
C SER A 362 7.39 3.30 18.49
N ILE A 363 8.51 2.58 18.71
CA ILE A 363 8.81 1.32 18.02
C ILE A 363 7.79 0.25 18.40
N GLU A 364 7.41 0.14 19.67
CA GLU A 364 6.40 -0.81 20.14
C GLU A 364 5.02 -0.53 19.54
N LEU A 365 4.57 0.73 19.57
CA LEU A 365 3.31 1.14 18.96
C LEU A 365 3.29 0.88 17.46
N LEU A 366 4.40 1.19 16.77
CA LEU A 366 4.56 0.93 15.35
C LEU A 366 4.52 -0.56 15.00
N GLN A 367 4.73 -1.50 15.91
CA GLN A 367 4.51 -2.93 15.58
C GLN A 367 3.07 -3.21 15.13
N ASN A 368 2.10 -2.41 15.59
CA ASN A 368 0.70 -2.51 15.17
C ASN A 368 0.36 -1.68 13.92
N GLY A 369 1.35 -1.02 13.31
CA GLY A 369 1.19 -0.15 12.13
C GLY A 369 2.50 -0.04 11.33
N ILE A 370 3.23 -1.15 11.25
CA ILE A 370 4.65 -1.14 10.91
C ILE A 370 4.86 -0.67 9.47
N GLY A 371 5.87 0.18 9.29
CA GLY A 371 6.21 0.75 7.99
C GLY A 371 5.24 1.83 7.50
N HIS A 372 4.19 2.19 8.23
CA HIS A 372 3.18 3.12 7.72
C HIS A 372 3.56 4.60 7.93
N THR A 373 3.35 5.15 9.13
CA THR A 373 3.52 6.59 9.43
C THR A 373 3.75 6.83 10.92
N MET A 374 4.55 7.84 11.25
CA MET A 374 4.59 8.47 12.57
C MET A 374 4.77 9.98 12.44
N SER A 375 4.43 10.74 13.48
CA SER A 375 4.72 12.17 13.56
C SER A 375 5.59 12.51 14.78
N ILE A 376 6.43 13.53 14.61
CA ILE A 376 7.22 14.14 15.67
C ILE A 376 7.06 15.65 15.60
N HIS A 377 6.85 16.26 16.76
CA HIS A 377 6.83 17.69 16.95
C HIS A 377 8.04 18.07 17.80
N THR A 378 8.94 18.87 17.23
CA THR A 378 10.20 19.29 17.86
C THR A 378 10.80 20.45 17.06
N GLU A 379 11.54 21.34 17.73
CA GLU A 379 12.39 22.35 17.08
C GLU A 379 13.86 21.89 17.01
N ASP A 380 14.18 20.69 17.54
CA ASP A 380 15.51 20.10 17.51
C ASP A 380 15.68 19.14 16.31
N VAL A 381 16.49 19.57 15.34
CA VAL A 381 16.80 18.79 14.13
C VAL A 381 17.59 17.51 14.43
N GLU A 382 18.40 17.48 15.49
CA GLU A 382 19.14 16.26 15.87
C GLU A 382 18.20 15.20 16.45
N ILE A 383 17.14 15.60 17.16
CA ILE A 383 16.07 14.68 17.56
C ILE A 383 15.38 14.10 16.32
N VAL A 384 15.09 14.90 15.30
CA VAL A 384 14.50 14.40 14.04
C VAL A 384 15.38 13.31 13.43
N LYS A 385 16.70 13.51 13.34
CA LYS A 385 17.64 12.51 12.81
C LYS A 385 17.68 11.24 13.65
N LYS A 386 17.63 11.34 14.98
CA LYS A 386 17.52 10.19 15.90
C LYS A 386 16.19 9.44 15.70
N PHE A 387 15.13 10.14 15.35
CA PHE A 387 13.83 9.55 15.04
C PHE A 387 13.71 8.99 13.62
N ALA A 388 14.59 9.36 12.69
CA ALA A 388 14.61 8.80 11.34
C ALA A 388 14.84 7.27 11.28
N LYS A 389 15.39 6.65 12.35
CA LYS A 389 15.61 5.19 12.44
C LYS A 389 14.35 4.36 12.67
N LYS A 390 13.18 4.98 12.92
CA LYS A 390 11.95 4.24 13.25
C LYS A 390 11.43 3.46 12.03
N PRO A 391 10.78 2.29 12.24
CA PRO A 391 10.26 1.47 11.15
C PRO A 391 8.95 2.06 10.59
N ALA A 392 9.03 3.25 10.01
CA ALA A 392 7.91 3.96 9.36
C ALA A 392 8.38 4.54 8.03
N SER A 393 7.63 4.32 6.94
CA SER A 393 7.99 4.86 5.62
C SER A 393 7.77 6.38 5.52
N ARG A 394 6.95 6.94 6.41
CA ARG A 394 6.65 8.38 6.51
C ARG A 394 6.87 8.85 7.94
N ILE A 395 7.93 9.61 8.17
CA ILE A 395 8.22 10.24 9.46
C ILE A 395 7.98 11.74 9.27
N LEU A 396 6.91 12.24 9.88
CA LEU A 396 6.36 13.57 9.64
C LEU A 396 6.83 14.52 10.73
N VAL A 397 7.42 15.65 10.35
CA VAL A 397 7.96 16.63 11.31
C VAL A 397 7.04 17.86 11.34
N ASN A 398 6.58 18.25 12.52
CA ASN A 398 5.82 19.48 12.77
C ASN A 398 4.54 19.62 11.91
N THR A 399 3.90 18.51 11.56
CA THR A 399 2.65 18.46 10.77
C THR A 399 1.77 17.30 11.23
N GLY A 400 0.47 17.37 10.92
CA GLY A 400 -0.49 16.32 11.28
C GLY A 400 -0.44 15.13 10.32
N GLY A 401 -0.65 13.93 10.84
CA GLY A 401 -0.51 12.65 10.16
C GLY A 401 -1.38 12.48 8.90
N SER A 402 -2.68 12.78 8.99
CA SER A 402 -3.63 12.65 7.89
C SER A 402 -3.22 13.48 6.68
N PHE A 403 -2.88 14.76 6.88
CA PHE A 403 -2.50 15.66 5.77
C PHE A 403 -1.04 15.45 5.35
N GLY A 404 -0.15 15.21 6.31
CA GLY A 404 1.27 15.06 6.03
C GLY A 404 1.57 13.76 5.32
N GLY A 405 0.99 12.64 5.77
CA GLY A 405 1.20 11.32 5.19
C GLY A 405 0.62 11.17 3.78
N THR A 406 -0.52 11.81 3.50
CA THR A 406 -1.12 11.81 2.16
C THR A 406 -0.48 12.82 1.21
N GLY A 407 0.52 13.60 1.63
CA GLY A 407 1.18 14.61 0.78
C GLY A 407 0.39 15.90 0.57
N ALA A 408 -0.58 16.22 1.45
CA ALA A 408 -1.35 17.45 1.36
C ALA A 408 -0.64 18.65 2.03
N SER A 409 0.09 18.39 3.12
CA SER A 409 0.81 19.43 3.89
C SER A 409 2.33 19.24 3.89
N THR A 410 2.85 18.33 3.08
CA THR A 410 4.29 18.01 2.98
C THR A 410 4.72 17.93 1.52
N GLY A 411 6.03 17.81 1.28
CA GLY A 411 6.59 17.55 -0.05
C GLY A 411 6.43 16.10 -0.53
N LEU A 412 5.68 15.26 0.19
CA LEU A 412 5.37 13.91 -0.29
C LEU A 412 4.36 13.99 -1.44
N MET A 413 4.40 13.00 -2.33
CA MET A 413 3.45 12.92 -3.44
C MET A 413 2.02 12.72 -2.92
N PRO A 414 1.03 13.50 -3.40
CA PRO A 414 -0.37 13.28 -3.05
C PRO A 414 -0.82 11.85 -3.37
N SER A 415 -1.34 11.12 -2.38
CA SER A 415 -1.76 9.73 -2.59
C SER A 415 -2.77 9.22 -1.56
N PHE A 416 -3.65 8.34 -2.02
CA PHE A 416 -4.56 7.53 -1.20
C PHE A 416 -4.18 6.05 -1.17
N THR A 417 -2.96 5.72 -1.58
CA THR A 417 -2.34 4.39 -1.43
C THR A 417 -0.93 4.59 -0.86
N LEU A 418 -0.80 4.36 0.45
CA LEU A 418 0.41 4.61 1.21
C LEU A 418 1.14 3.27 1.47
N GLY A 419 2.22 3.01 0.75
CA GLY A 419 2.94 1.74 0.82
C GLY A 419 3.70 1.56 2.14
N CYS A 420 3.55 0.43 2.84
CA CYS A 420 4.22 0.23 4.13
C CYS A 420 5.63 -0.40 4.03
N GLY A 421 6.16 -0.58 2.83
CA GLY A 421 7.44 -1.26 2.60
C GLY A 421 7.44 -2.72 3.06
N THR A 422 8.61 -3.34 3.00
CA THR A 422 8.75 -4.78 3.28
C THR A 422 8.41 -5.13 4.72
N TRP A 423 8.59 -4.20 5.66
CA TRP A 423 8.19 -4.39 7.06
C TRP A 423 6.70 -4.68 7.21
N GLY A 424 5.85 -3.98 6.44
CA GLY A 424 4.40 -4.18 6.46
C GLY A 424 3.91 -5.19 5.42
N GLY A 425 4.82 -5.94 4.77
CA GLY A 425 4.47 -6.90 3.72
C GLY A 425 4.08 -6.27 2.38
N SER A 426 4.52 -5.04 2.12
CA SER A 426 4.33 -4.35 0.83
C SER A 426 5.62 -4.32 0.01
N SER A 427 5.47 -4.28 -1.31
CA SER A 427 6.55 -4.09 -2.28
C SER A 427 6.91 -2.62 -2.51
N VAL A 428 6.18 -1.68 -1.89
CA VAL A 428 6.35 -0.24 -2.06
C VAL A 428 6.29 0.45 -0.69
N SER A 429 7.18 1.41 -0.44
CA SER A 429 7.16 2.26 0.77
C SER A 429 6.68 3.69 0.47
N GLU A 430 6.79 4.11 -0.79
CA GLU A 430 6.37 5.43 -1.23
C GLU A 430 4.85 5.64 -1.18
N ASN A 431 4.47 6.91 -1.35
CA ASN A 431 3.13 7.27 -1.80
C ASN A 431 3.01 6.85 -3.27
N VAL A 432 2.07 5.95 -3.60
CA VAL A 432 1.94 5.45 -4.98
C VAL A 432 1.56 6.58 -5.93
N THR A 433 2.14 6.57 -7.12
CA THR A 433 2.05 7.60 -8.18
C THR A 433 1.98 6.95 -9.58
N PRO A 434 1.79 7.70 -10.68
CA PRO A 434 1.85 7.15 -12.04
C PRO A 434 3.16 6.40 -12.35
N MET A 435 4.29 6.78 -11.74
CA MET A 435 5.58 6.14 -11.97
C MET A 435 5.63 4.68 -11.49
N HIS A 436 4.78 4.32 -10.53
CA HIS A 436 4.64 2.95 -10.05
C HIS A 436 3.79 2.08 -10.99
N LEU A 437 3.15 2.70 -11.98
CA LEU A 437 2.23 2.07 -12.93
C LEU A 437 2.81 2.03 -14.35
N ILE A 438 4.13 2.14 -14.47
CA ILE A 438 4.87 1.93 -15.72
C ILE A 438 6.00 0.91 -15.52
N ASN A 439 6.27 0.14 -16.55
CA ASN A 439 7.53 -0.56 -16.70
C ASN A 439 8.57 0.39 -17.29
N ILE A 440 9.84 0.22 -16.91
CA ILE A 440 10.96 0.94 -17.52
C ILE A 440 11.72 -0.03 -18.42
N LYS A 441 11.56 0.15 -19.74
CA LYS A 441 12.34 -0.54 -20.77
C LYS A 441 13.63 0.23 -21.00
N ARG A 442 14.78 -0.42 -20.83
CA ARG A 442 16.10 0.21 -21.00
C ARG A 442 16.72 -0.16 -22.33
N VAL A 443 17.07 0.85 -23.13
CA VAL A 443 17.94 0.69 -24.30
C VAL A 443 19.36 1.04 -23.87
N ALA A 444 20.27 0.07 -23.99
CA ALA A 444 21.66 0.20 -23.58
C ALA A 444 22.60 -0.07 -24.76
N TYR A 445 23.54 0.85 -25.00
CA TYR A 445 24.56 0.68 -26.04
C TYR A 445 25.81 0.00 -25.46
N GLY A 446 26.48 -0.80 -26.29
CA GLY A 446 27.79 -1.37 -25.92
C GLY A 446 28.81 -0.27 -25.63
N LEU A 447 29.43 -0.34 -24.46
CA LEU A 447 30.54 0.56 -24.07
C LEU A 447 31.91 -0.10 -24.27
N ILE A 448 31.96 -1.42 -24.14
CA ILE A 448 33.15 -2.26 -24.25
C ILE A 448 32.77 -3.46 -25.13
N ASP A 449 33.66 -3.87 -26.03
CA ASP A 449 33.48 -5.08 -26.83
C ASP A 449 33.59 -6.32 -25.93
N CYS A 450 32.71 -7.30 -26.11
CA CYS A 450 32.62 -8.46 -25.21
C CYS A 450 33.93 -9.27 -25.09
N ASP A 451 34.75 -9.31 -26.14
CA ASP A 451 36.05 -10.00 -26.16
C ASP A 451 37.15 -9.26 -25.39
N LYS A 452 36.94 -7.98 -25.06
CA LYS A 452 37.91 -7.13 -24.36
C LYS A 452 37.60 -6.93 -22.88
N ILE A 453 36.48 -7.45 -22.37
CA ILE A 453 36.04 -7.26 -20.98
C ILE A 453 37.13 -7.61 -19.97
N GLY A 454 37.82 -8.76 -20.14
CA GLY A 454 38.85 -9.21 -19.21
C GLY A 454 40.06 -8.27 -19.13
N LYS A 455 40.45 -7.68 -20.27
CA LYS A 455 41.59 -6.74 -20.38
C LYS A 455 41.20 -5.34 -19.92
N GLU A 456 40.04 -4.84 -20.34
CA GLU A 456 39.61 -3.46 -20.06
C GLU A 456 39.04 -3.26 -18.65
N ARG A 457 38.59 -4.34 -17.97
CA ARG A 457 38.14 -4.28 -16.57
C ARG A 457 39.16 -4.80 -15.55
N GLY A 458 40.39 -5.12 -15.99
CA GLY A 458 41.45 -5.59 -15.10
C GLY A 458 41.15 -6.93 -14.41
N CYS A 459 40.26 -7.76 -14.98
CA CYS A 459 39.93 -9.07 -14.40
C CYS A 459 40.98 -10.14 -14.71
N CYS A 460 41.91 -9.87 -15.62
CA CYS A 460 43.04 -10.76 -15.89
C CYS A 460 44.29 -9.92 -16.13
N ASP A 461 45.09 -9.72 -15.09
CA ASP A 461 46.53 -9.59 -15.32
C ASP A 461 47.00 -10.92 -15.91
N GLU A 462 47.84 -10.87 -16.93
CA GLU A 462 48.55 -12.02 -17.53
C GLU A 462 49.51 -12.72 -16.52
N THR A 463 49.33 -12.50 -15.21
CA THR A 463 50.04 -13.12 -14.09
C THR A 463 49.19 -14.12 -13.31
N CYS A 464 48.00 -14.51 -13.80
CA CYS A 464 47.45 -15.84 -13.48
C CYS A 464 48.29 -16.90 -14.20
N ASN A 465 49.59 -16.91 -13.86
CA ASN A 465 50.51 -18.00 -14.09
C ASN A 465 49.81 -19.24 -13.57
N THR A 466 49.61 -20.18 -14.48
CA THR A 466 49.79 -21.59 -14.17
C THR A 466 51.07 -21.75 -13.34
N GLN A 467 50.97 -21.60 -12.02
CA GLN A 467 51.81 -22.39 -11.16
C GLN A 467 51.43 -23.83 -11.47
N SER A 468 52.31 -24.44 -12.25
CA SER A 468 52.46 -25.87 -12.38
C SER A 468 52.27 -26.51 -11.00
N PHE A 469 51.07 -27.00 -10.74
CA PHE A 469 50.95 -28.19 -9.91
C PHE A 469 51.57 -29.29 -10.76
N GLU A 470 52.87 -29.52 -10.51
CA GLU A 470 53.62 -30.61 -11.09
C GLU A 470 52.83 -31.90 -10.90
N ASN A 471 52.67 -32.60 -12.02
CA ASN A 471 52.26 -33.98 -12.09
C ASN A 471 52.99 -34.80 -11.03
N ASN A 472 52.25 -35.34 -10.06
CA ASN A 472 52.48 -36.70 -9.61
C ASN A 472 51.17 -37.35 -9.19
N ASN A 473 50.78 -38.36 -9.98
CA ASN A 473 49.74 -39.35 -9.75
C ASN A 473 48.29 -38.87 -9.79
N LEU A 474 47.69 -38.87 -10.99
CA LEU A 474 46.32 -39.37 -11.21
C LEU A 474 46.04 -39.63 -12.71
N ASN A 475 46.97 -40.34 -13.37
CA ASN A 475 46.69 -41.00 -14.63
C ASN A 475 45.99 -42.33 -14.34
N LYS A 476 44.65 -42.29 -14.17
CA LYS A 476 43.74 -43.43 -14.38
C LYS A 476 42.31 -42.92 -14.36
N GLY A 477 41.70 -42.77 -15.53
CA GLY A 477 40.24 -42.72 -15.66
C GLY A 477 39.62 -41.55 -16.43
N LEU A 478 40.25 -41.04 -17.49
CA LEU A 478 39.58 -40.11 -18.41
C LEU A 478 39.84 -40.52 -19.86
N SER A 479 39.25 -41.66 -20.22
CA SER A 479 39.07 -42.07 -21.61
C SER A 479 37.60 -42.42 -21.84
N PHE A 480 36.69 -41.48 -21.58
CA PHE A 480 35.34 -41.53 -22.13
C PHE A 480 34.76 -40.11 -22.13
N VAL A 481 33.99 -39.81 -23.17
CA VAL A 481 33.27 -38.56 -23.42
C VAL A 481 34.06 -37.45 -24.13
N SER A 482 34.42 -37.70 -25.39
CA SER A 482 34.66 -36.64 -26.39
C SER A 482 33.74 -36.85 -27.59
N SER A 483 32.42 -36.67 -27.42
CA SER A 483 31.48 -36.65 -28.56
C SER A 483 30.08 -36.12 -28.23
N GLU A 484 29.89 -35.04 -27.46
CA GLU A 484 28.56 -34.39 -27.33
C GLU A 484 28.66 -32.87 -27.03
N MET A 485 29.34 -32.09 -27.86
CA MET A 485 29.30 -30.62 -27.75
C MET A 485 29.12 -29.96 -29.13
N ASN A 486 28.04 -30.31 -29.83
CA ASN A 486 27.52 -29.54 -30.97
C ASN A 486 26.05 -29.92 -31.22
N LEU A 487 25.13 -29.42 -30.40
CA LEU A 487 23.69 -29.50 -30.67
C LEU A 487 23.05 -28.12 -30.48
N SER A 488 22.14 -27.78 -31.38
CA SER A 488 21.42 -26.52 -31.41
C SER A 488 20.27 -26.48 -30.38
N PRO A 489 19.79 -25.29 -29.95
CA PRO A 489 18.70 -25.16 -28.98
C PRO A 489 17.40 -25.90 -29.36
N ALA A 490 17.13 -26.09 -30.66
CA ALA A 490 15.97 -26.84 -31.15
C ALA A 490 16.10 -28.37 -30.96
N GLU A 491 17.32 -28.90 -30.87
CA GLU A 491 17.58 -30.32 -30.62
C GLU A 491 17.53 -30.65 -29.12
N ILE A 492 17.89 -29.68 -28.27
CA ILE A 492 17.72 -29.76 -26.81
C ILE A 492 16.24 -29.83 -26.44
N GLN A 493 15.38 -29.07 -27.15
CA GLN A 493 13.95 -29.03 -26.87
C GLN A 493 13.22 -30.33 -27.27
N ARG A 494 13.68 -31.07 -28.28
CA ARG A 494 13.14 -32.41 -28.62
C ARG A 494 13.56 -33.52 -27.66
N ARG A 495 14.67 -33.37 -26.93
CA ARG A 495 15.08 -34.33 -25.88
C ARG A 495 14.32 -34.11 -24.56
N SER A 496 13.80 -32.89 -24.31
CA SER A 496 13.04 -32.57 -23.09
C SER A 496 11.65 -33.24 -23.00
N THR A 497 11.09 -33.73 -24.12
CA THR A 497 9.83 -34.50 -24.14
C THR A 497 10.00 -35.97 -23.72
N GLY A 498 11.21 -36.42 -23.39
CA GLY A 498 11.50 -37.76 -22.85
C GLY A 498 11.54 -37.83 -21.31
N ALA A 499 11.50 -36.70 -20.61
CA ALA A 499 11.60 -36.64 -19.14
C ALA A 499 10.24 -36.69 -18.41
N GLU A 500 9.13 -36.72 -19.14
CA GLU A 500 7.79 -36.87 -18.56
C GLU A 500 7.45 -38.31 -18.14
N ALA A 501 8.20 -39.31 -18.63
CA ALA A 501 7.96 -40.72 -18.28
C ALA A 501 8.52 -41.13 -16.90
N THR A 502 9.55 -40.46 -16.39
CA THR A 502 10.21 -40.79 -15.11
C THR A 502 9.63 -40.04 -13.90
N ASN A 503 8.96 -38.91 -14.11
CA ASN A 503 8.33 -38.15 -13.02
C ASN A 503 6.99 -38.74 -12.54
N ASN A 504 6.29 -39.51 -13.38
CA ASN A 504 5.07 -40.20 -12.97
C ASN A 504 5.35 -41.40 -12.05
N THR A 505 6.51 -42.07 -12.20
CA THR A 505 6.89 -43.23 -11.37
C THR A 505 7.31 -42.83 -9.94
N ILE A 506 7.77 -41.59 -9.73
CA ILE A 506 8.14 -41.08 -8.41
C ILE A 506 6.90 -40.59 -7.66
N ARG A 507 5.94 -39.97 -8.36
CA ARG A 507 4.67 -39.54 -7.75
C ARG A 507 3.81 -40.71 -7.23
N GLU A 508 3.82 -41.86 -7.90
CA GLU A 508 3.13 -43.07 -7.43
C GLU A 508 3.81 -43.76 -6.23
N LYS A 509 5.12 -43.56 -6.03
CA LYS A 509 5.84 -44.14 -4.88
C LYS A 509 5.69 -43.33 -3.60
N VAL A 510 5.44 -42.02 -3.68
CA VAL A 510 5.28 -41.15 -2.50
C VAL A 510 3.86 -41.21 -1.93
N SER A 511 2.86 -41.63 -2.71
CA SER A 511 1.47 -41.77 -2.23
C SER A 511 1.21 -43.03 -1.37
N ASN A 512 2.19 -43.92 -1.22
CA ASN A 512 2.03 -45.22 -0.53
C ASN A 512 2.94 -45.40 0.70
N LEU A 513 3.57 -44.33 1.21
CA LEU A 513 4.39 -44.39 2.43
C LEU A 513 3.52 -44.11 3.65
N ASP A 514 3.62 -44.95 4.69
CA ASP A 514 2.90 -44.70 5.95
C ASP A 514 3.58 -43.60 6.79
N ASN A 515 2.85 -43.11 7.81
CA ASN A 515 3.30 -41.99 8.63
C ASN A 515 4.52 -42.29 9.50
N GLU A 516 4.87 -43.56 9.77
CA GLU A 516 6.07 -43.93 10.53
C GLU A 516 7.34 -43.79 9.67
N GLU A 517 7.28 -44.20 8.40
CA GLU A 517 8.42 -44.10 7.48
C GLU A 517 8.78 -42.64 7.15
N VAL A 518 7.77 -41.77 7.06
CA VAL A 518 7.97 -40.32 6.86
C VAL A 518 8.65 -39.68 8.08
N MET A 519 8.27 -40.09 9.29
CA MET A 519 8.86 -39.57 10.53
C MET A 519 10.31 -40.03 10.72
N ASP A 520 10.65 -41.26 10.30
CA ASP A 520 12.03 -41.75 10.35
C ASP A 520 12.96 -40.99 9.38
N LEU A 521 12.43 -40.61 8.21
CA LEU A 521 13.15 -39.79 7.23
C LEU A 521 13.40 -38.36 7.74
N VAL A 522 12.39 -37.76 8.37
CA VAL A 522 12.50 -36.42 8.98
C VAL A 522 13.53 -36.44 10.12
N ASN A 523 13.53 -37.48 10.95
CA ASN A 523 14.49 -37.62 12.05
C ASN A 523 15.94 -37.82 11.55
N LYS A 524 16.14 -38.56 10.45
CA LYS A 524 17.46 -38.70 9.81
C LYS A 524 17.96 -37.38 9.23
N ILE A 525 17.09 -36.58 8.63
CA ILE A 525 17.45 -35.25 8.12
C ILE A 525 17.84 -34.31 9.28
N ILE A 526 17.06 -34.30 10.36
CA ILE A 526 17.36 -33.50 11.57
C ILE A 526 18.71 -33.91 12.19
N ALA A 527 19.03 -35.21 12.20
CA ALA A 527 20.32 -35.71 12.70
C ALA A 527 21.51 -35.30 11.83
N THR A 528 21.30 -35.13 10.52
CA THR A 528 22.36 -34.75 9.57
C THR A 528 22.64 -33.24 9.61
N MET A 529 21.66 -32.43 10.02
CA MET A 529 21.80 -30.97 10.18
C MET A 529 22.46 -30.53 11.50
N LYS A 530 22.72 -31.46 12.43
CA LYS A 530 23.36 -31.19 13.74
C LYS A 530 24.86 -31.56 13.79
N LYS A 531 25.51 -31.77 12.65
CA LYS A 531 26.97 -31.97 12.56
C LYS A 531 27.68 -30.77 11.95
#